data_AF-A0AAU7EYU1-F1
#
_entry.id   AF-A0AAU7EYU1-F1
#
_cell.length_a   1.000
_cell.length_b   1.000
_cell.length_c   1.000
_cell.angle_alpha   90.00
_cell.angle_beta   90.00
_cell.angle_gamma   90.00
#
_symmetry.space_group_name_H-M   'P 1'
#
loop_
_entity.id
_entity.type
_entity.pdbx_description
1 polymer ?
#
loop_
_entity_poly.entity_id
_entity_poly.type
_entity_poly.pdbx_seq_one_letter_code
_entity_poly.pdbx_strand_id
1 'polypeptide(L)'
;MSTVEMIVKNEPLDDIVTVFALLQATPHLDMMIRRHNRDLIAEYGTLEASYARLFAAGILLEGERGLAIKGPNWKPPKFMTEKRYI
;
A
#
# COMPACT_ATOMS: atom_id res chain seq x y z
N MET A 1 6.57 -2.52 18.96
CA MET A 1 5.84 -2.08 17.74
C MET A 1 6.83 -2.14 16.59
N SER A 2 6.48 -2.79 15.47
CA SER A 2 7.37 -2.84 14.30
C SER A 2 7.17 -1.62 13.40
N THR A 3 8.18 -1.27 12.59
CA THR A 3 8.07 -0.21 11.57
C THR A 3 6.86 -0.39 10.67
N VAL A 4 6.58 -1.63 10.24
CA VAL A 4 5.42 -1.98 9.41
C VAL A 4 4.11 -1.68 10.15
N GLU A 5 4.01 -2.09 11.42
CA GLU A 5 2.83 -1.82 12.24
C GLU A 5 2.57 -0.31 12.39
N MET A 6 3.63 0.48 12.60
CA MET A 6 3.51 1.94 12.70
C MET A 6 3.04 2.56 11.39
N ILE A 7 3.58 2.14 10.24
CA ILE A 7 3.16 2.65 8.93
C ILE A 7 1.67 2.35 8.68
N VAL A 8 1.25 1.09 8.87
CA VAL A 8 -0.13 0.67 8.59
C VAL A 8 -1.16 1.35 9.50
N LYS A 9 -0.76 1.76 10.72
CA LYS A 9 -1.64 2.46 11.66
C LYS A 9 -1.77 3.96 11.38
N ASN A 10 -0.74 4.59 10.81
CA ASN A 10 -0.63 6.05 10.78
C ASN A 10 -0.66 6.65 9.37
N GLU A 11 -0.42 5.86 8.33
CA GLU A 11 -0.37 6.33 6.95
C GLU A 11 -1.65 5.94 6.18
N PRO A 12 -2.04 6.72 5.15
CA PRO A 12 -3.25 6.43 4.39
C PRO A 12 -3.11 5.16 3.54
N LEU A 13 -4.23 4.51 3.24
CA LEU A 13 -4.26 3.25 2.49
C LEU A 13 -3.52 3.34 1.15
N ASP A 14 -3.75 4.40 0.38
CA ASP A 14 -3.12 4.55 -0.95
C ASP A 14 -1.58 4.66 -0.84
N ASP A 15 -1.05 5.29 0.22
CA ASP A 15 0.41 5.35 0.45
C ASP A 15 0.96 4.00 0.91
N ILE A 16 0.22 3.27 1.73
CA ILE A 16 0.56 1.89 2.15
C ILE A 16 0.61 0.98 0.93
N VAL A 17 -0.42 0.99 0.07
CA VAL A 17 -0.48 0.16 -1.14
C VAL A 17 0.64 0.54 -2.11
N THR A 18 0.90 1.84 -2.30
CA THR A 18 1.99 2.34 -3.18
C THR A 18 3.37 1.77 -2.84
N VAL A 19 3.62 1.44 -1.58
CA VAL A 19 4.90 0.91 -1.10
C VAL A 19 4.88 -0.61 -1.00
N PHE A 20 3.90 -1.17 -0.31
CA PHE A 20 3.91 -2.59 0.03
C PHE A 20 3.45 -3.49 -1.12
N ALA A 21 2.67 -2.98 -2.08
CA ALA A 21 2.32 -3.76 -3.28
C ALA A 21 3.54 -4.11 -4.16
N LEU A 22 4.66 -3.39 -4.00
CA LEU A 22 5.92 -3.70 -4.68
C LEU A 22 6.65 -4.91 -4.06
N LEU A 23 6.30 -5.27 -2.82
CA LEU A 23 6.99 -6.27 -2.01
C LEU A 23 6.11 -7.48 -1.68
N GLN A 24 4.79 -7.29 -1.65
CA GLN A 24 3.82 -8.29 -1.25
C GLN A 24 2.68 -8.34 -2.25
N ALA A 25 2.31 -9.57 -2.63
CA ALA A 25 1.13 -9.78 -3.45
C ALA A 25 -0.14 -9.40 -2.67
N THR A 26 -1.20 -9.05 -3.40
CA THR A 26 -2.47 -8.55 -2.84
C THR A 26 -3.00 -9.37 -1.64
N PRO A 27 -3.02 -10.72 -1.65
CA PRO A 27 -3.50 -11.49 -0.49
C PRO A 27 -2.65 -11.29 0.77
N HIS A 28 -1.34 -11.13 0.61
CA HIS A 28 -0.43 -10.90 1.73
C HIS A 28 -0.54 -9.47 2.25
N LEU A 29 -0.76 -8.50 1.36
CA LEU A 29 -1.02 -7.12 1.70
C LEU A 29 -2.34 -6.97 2.49
N ASP A 30 -3.41 -7.62 2.04
CA ASP A 30 -4.69 -7.64 2.78
C ASP A 30 -4.50 -8.18 4.21
N MET A 31 -3.83 -9.34 4.35
CA MET A 31 -3.54 -9.92 5.67
C MET A 31 -2.71 -8.98 6.55
N MET A 32 -1.69 -8.32 6.00
CA MET A 32 -0.86 -7.36 6.73
C MET A 32 -1.69 -6.18 7.24
N ILE A 33 -2.55 -5.62 6.39
CA ILE A 33 -3.41 -4.49 6.76
C ILE A 33 -4.40 -4.91 7.84
N ARG A 34 -5.12 -6.03 7.67
CA ARG A 34 -6.09 -6.51 8.68
C ARG A 34 -5.46 -6.80 10.03
N ARG A 35 -4.21 -7.25 10.04
CA ARG A 35 -3.47 -7.54 11.28
C ARG A 35 -3.17 -6.28 12.10
N HIS A 36 -2.92 -5.15 11.45
CA HIS A 36 -2.43 -3.94 12.12
C HIS A 36 -3.45 -2.79 12.17
N ASN A 37 -4.37 -2.72 11.20
CA ASN A 37 -5.43 -1.71 11.12
C ASN A 37 -6.61 -2.26 10.30
N ARG A 38 -7.47 -3.06 10.95
CA ARG A 38 -8.62 -3.72 10.28
C ARG A 38 -9.63 -2.73 9.71
N ASP A 39 -9.78 -1.58 10.36
CA ASP A 39 -10.75 -0.55 9.98
C ASP A 39 -10.40 0.08 8.62
N LEU A 40 -9.12 0.09 8.25
CA LEU A 40 -8.64 0.63 6.98
C LEU A 40 -9.23 -0.05 5.73
N ILE A 41 -9.63 -1.32 5.87
CA ILE A 41 -10.25 -2.15 4.82
C ILE A 41 -11.46 -2.93 5.38
N ALA A 42 -12.23 -2.28 6.26
CA ALA A 42 -13.45 -2.83 6.82
C ALA A 42 -14.54 -3.01 5.75
N GLU A 43 -14.66 -2.05 4.85
CA GLU A 43 -15.58 -2.11 3.71
C GLU A 43 -15.05 -3.06 2.63
N TYR A 44 -15.96 -3.82 2.05
CA TYR A 44 -15.64 -4.74 0.95
C TYR A 44 -15.21 -3.95 -0.29
N GLY A 45 -14.11 -4.36 -0.93
CA GLY A 45 -13.62 -3.70 -2.13
C GLY A 45 -12.71 -2.50 -1.89
N THR A 46 -12.46 -2.09 -0.64
CA THR A 46 -11.65 -0.89 -0.34
C THR A 46 -10.20 -1.02 -0.82
N LEU A 47 -9.62 -2.22 -0.70
CA LEU A 47 -8.26 -2.49 -1.18
C LEU A 47 -8.21 -2.46 -2.70
N GLU A 48 -9.15 -3.14 -3.37
CA GLU A 48 -9.28 -3.17 -4.82
C GLU A 48 -9.52 -1.77 -5.39
N ALA A 49 -10.33 -0.95 -4.72
CA ALA A 49 -10.56 0.44 -5.09
C ALA A 49 -9.28 1.29 -4.98
N SER A 50 -8.44 1.04 -3.96
CA SER A 50 -7.12 1.68 -3.83
C SER A 50 -6.21 1.30 -4.99
N TYR A 51 -6.09 0.00 -5.32
CA TYR A 51 -5.36 -0.46 -6.50
C TYR A 51 -5.87 0.19 -7.79
N ALA A 52 -7.18 0.23 -8.00
CA ALA A 52 -7.78 0.83 -9.18
C ALA A 52 -7.43 2.32 -9.32
N ARG A 53 -7.48 3.09 -8.22
CA ARG A 53 -7.05 4.51 -8.21
C ARG A 53 -5.57 4.64 -8.57
N LEU A 54 -4.71 3.83 -7.96
CA LEU A 54 -3.25 3.91 -8.16
C LEU A 54 -2.83 3.49 -9.57
N PHE A 55 -3.51 2.49 -10.17
CA PHE A 55 -3.30 2.11 -11.56
C PHE A 55 -3.82 3.16 -12.53
N ALA A 56 -5.03 3.70 -12.31
CA ALA A 56 -5.58 4.77 -13.15
C ALA A 56 -4.72 6.04 -13.11
N ALA A 57 -4.10 6.35 -11.98
CA ALA A 57 -3.17 7.47 -11.82
C ALA A 57 -1.76 7.19 -12.41
N GLY A 58 -1.48 5.98 -12.89
CA GLY A 58 -0.16 5.57 -13.37
C GLY A 58 0.92 5.58 -12.28
N ILE A 59 0.51 5.51 -11.00
CA ILE A 59 1.43 5.42 -9.85
C ILE A 59 1.97 4.00 -9.73
N LEU A 60 1.09 3.01 -9.89
CA LEU A 60 1.44 1.61 -9.97
C LEU A 60 1.13 1.07 -11.38
N LEU A 61 1.73 -0.05 -11.72
CA LEU A 61 1.36 -0.89 -12.86
C LEU A 61 1.31 -2.36 -12.43
N GLU A 62 0.61 -3.18 -13.19
CA GLU A 62 0.61 -4.64 -12.97
C GLU A 62 2.02 -5.20 -13.18
N GLY A 63 2.49 -5.93 -12.17
CA GLY A 63 3.73 -6.68 -12.21
C GLY A 63 3.48 -8.18 -12.33
N GLU A 64 4.54 -8.95 -12.14
CA GLU A 64 4.46 -10.40 -12.15
C GLU A 64 4.02 -10.95 -10.79
N ARG A 65 3.40 -12.14 -10.80
CA ARG A 65 3.07 -12.92 -9.59
C ARG A 65 2.20 -12.16 -8.58
N GLY A 66 1.34 -11.26 -9.06
CA GLY A 66 0.44 -10.46 -8.22
C GLY A 66 1.13 -9.31 -7.47
N LEU A 67 2.39 -9.00 -7.81
CA LEU A 67 3.06 -7.79 -7.37
C LEU A 67 2.70 -6.62 -8.28
N ALA A 68 2.80 -5.41 -7.74
CA ALA A 68 2.82 -4.20 -8.55
C ALA A 68 4.26 -3.81 -8.89
N ILE A 69 4.43 -3.07 -9.98
CA ILE A 69 5.66 -2.35 -10.29
C ILE A 69 5.43 -0.84 -10.25
N LYS A 70 6.50 -0.07 -10.17
CA LYS A 70 6.45 1.40 -10.19
C LYS A 70 5.96 1.86 -11.56
N GLY A 71 4.89 2.64 -11.57
CA GLY A 71 4.41 3.32 -12.77
C GLY A 71 5.18 4.62 -13.06
N PRO A 72 4.90 5.25 -14.21
CA PRO A 72 5.58 6.48 -14.63
C PRO A 72 5.39 7.65 -13.66
N ASN A 73 4.28 7.67 -12.90
CA ASN A 73 3.96 8.73 -11.94
C ASN A 73 4.34 8.36 -10.50
N TRP A 74 5.04 7.24 -10.31
CA TRP A 74 5.42 6.78 -8.97
C TRP A 74 6.33 7.80 -8.29
N LYS A 75 5.95 8.19 -7.07
CA LYS A 75 6.75 9.04 -6.19
C LYS A 75 6.74 8.44 -4.78
N PRO A 76 7.84 8.55 -4.02
CA PRO A 76 7.88 8.08 -2.64
C PRO A 76 6.85 8.86 -1.79
N PRO A 77 6.01 8.18 -0.99
CA PRO A 77 5.14 8.84 -0.03
C PRO A 77 5.91 9.70 0.98
N LYS A 78 5.22 10.68 1.58
CA LYS A 78 5.84 11.66 2.49
C LYS A 78 6.59 11.01 3.65
N PHE A 79 6.04 9.94 4.23
CA PHE A 79 6.66 9.27 5.37
C PHE A 79 8.02 8.64 5.02
N MET A 80 8.23 8.25 3.76
CA MET A 80 9.53 7.75 3.29
C MET A 80 10.53 8.89 3.11
N THR A 81 10.10 10.04 2.57
CA THR A 81 10.98 11.20 2.37
C THR A 81 11.38 11.85 3.68
N GLU A 82 10.46 11.86 4.65
CA GLU A 82 10.67 12.43 5.99
C GLU A 82 11.32 11.45 6.97
N LYS A 83 11.56 10.19 6.56
CA LYS A 83 12.13 9.12 7.39
C LYS A 83 11.42 8.95 8.74
N ARG A 84 10.09 9.09 8.79
CA ARG A 84 9.30 9.12 10.04
C ARG A 84 9.43 7.86 10.91
N TYR A 85 9.77 6.72 10.31
CA TYR A 85 9.77 5.42 10.97
C TYR A 85 11.14 4.71 10.90
N ILE A 86 12.22 5.48 10.70
CA ILE A 86 13.62 5.03 10.67
C ILE A 86 14.35 5.56 11.90
#